data_AF-A0A8T5E0Y0-F1
#
_entry.id   AF-A0A8T5E0Y0-F1
#
_cell.length_a   1.000
_cell.length_b   1.000
_cell.length_c   1.000
_cell.angle_alpha   90.00
_cell.angle_beta   90.00
_cell.angle_gamma   90.00
#
_symmetry.space_group_name_H-M   'P 1'
#
loop_
_entity.id
_entity.type
_entity.pdbx_description
1 polymer ?
#
loop_
_entity_poly.entity_id
_entity_poly.type
_entity_poly.pdbx_seq_one_letter_code
_entity_poly.pdbx_strand_id
1 'polypeptide(L)'
;MAGPAEVSFPGDKNRRKKVRVRGIKQASKQIQERLEKDLDSLIEDPLVFLPEIKVGLGKPRRDMMAASLKEINYVAAKRHDRRWLAKRMVKRRGCVISRSLAGSLLAALDGDHSTVSVFNNPVYGSSSFIRRGNGKQSHQAGIQNFNNHKLRLLVWDDHAKSGHWFFSWKNGFEYTGLSPLAPDDWIESALNNASIKFSGDQIRWSKGLDEETVTNEVFTDSGWLKITFQNGVVAGLSQNSLSKPDEAFIPSIALTMLPPKISEIVEAEWIWRPAGWPEDKPLPPKGLEKLDEIILAWMSMTLEDSILARECRTSILNSIEDGYVCGTNWFDSEGKNELLEFLSGSENEKEAVSVILDNLDSGIHVRQDGQTFDLEHEVVRFEESSCHPLLVSLWEEYGMVVLEQMFNLDGEKADLIYKKQLQRKQGFGAFL
;
A
#
# COMPACT_ATOMS: atom_id res chain seq x y z
N MET A 1 80.35 9.16 12.47
CA MET A 1 79.78 7.94 11.86
C MET A 1 78.28 8.13 11.77
N ALA A 2 77.73 8.28 10.57
CA ALA A 2 76.29 8.28 10.35
C ALA A 2 75.83 6.81 10.24
N GLY A 3 74.80 6.42 10.99
CA GLY A 3 74.20 5.08 10.92
C GLY A 3 73.51 4.83 9.57
N PRO A 4 73.33 3.57 9.15
CA PRO A 4 72.78 3.25 7.84
C PRO A 4 71.32 3.70 7.71
N ALA A 5 70.97 4.16 6.51
CA ALA A 5 69.63 4.66 6.19
C ALA A 5 68.56 3.55 6.27
N GLU A 6 67.40 3.86 6.86
CA GLU A 6 66.22 2.99 6.81
C GLU A 6 65.73 2.87 5.37
N VAL A 7 65.84 1.65 4.82
CA VAL A 7 65.37 1.33 3.48
C VAL A 7 63.92 0.86 3.57
N SER A 8 62.97 1.67 3.08
CA SER A 8 61.55 1.29 2.97
C SER A 8 61.35 0.49 1.68
N PHE A 9 60.86 -0.76 1.79
CA PHE A 9 60.57 -1.58 0.62
C PHE A 9 59.24 -1.16 -0.05
N PRO A 10 59.15 -1.17 -1.39
CA PRO A 10 57.89 -0.98 -2.13
C PRO A 10 56.92 -2.13 -1.81
N GLY A 11 56.09 -1.92 -0.78
CA GLY A 11 55.16 -2.94 -0.29
C GLY A 11 54.73 -2.75 1.17
N ASP A 12 55.50 -2.04 1.99
CA ASP A 12 55.18 -1.87 3.41
C ASP A 12 53.90 -1.08 3.68
N LYS A 13 53.50 -0.19 2.76
CA LYS A 13 52.21 0.52 2.84
C LYS A 13 51.00 -0.36 2.52
N ASN A 14 51.18 -1.54 1.93
CA ASN A 14 50.08 -2.40 1.47
C ASN A 14 49.67 -3.50 2.47
N ARG A 15 50.37 -3.67 3.61
CA ARG A 15 50.04 -4.68 4.63
C ARG A 15 48.87 -4.32 5.56
N ARG A 16 48.33 -3.10 5.48
CA ARG A 16 47.16 -2.66 6.28
C ARG A 16 46.02 -2.11 5.41
N LYS A 17 45.72 -2.72 4.27
CA LYS A 17 44.36 -2.59 3.72
C LYS A 17 43.42 -3.28 4.71
N LYS A 18 42.89 -2.50 5.67
CA LYS A 18 41.79 -2.89 6.57
C LYS A 18 40.72 -3.51 5.67
N VAL A 19 40.56 -4.82 5.77
CA VAL A 19 39.44 -5.54 5.18
C VAL A 19 38.19 -4.90 5.78
N ARG A 20 37.57 -3.96 5.05
CA ARG A 20 36.30 -3.35 5.46
C ARG A 20 35.25 -4.43 5.28
N VAL A 21 34.95 -5.15 6.36
CA VAL A 21 33.81 -6.05 6.40
C VAL A 21 32.56 -5.20 6.18
N ARG A 22 31.84 -5.50 5.10
CA ARG A 22 30.64 -4.74 4.67
C ARG A 22 29.63 -4.74 5.82
N GLY A 23 29.20 -3.56 6.26
CA GLY A 23 28.18 -3.40 7.30
C GLY A 23 28.69 -3.07 8.72
N ILE A 24 30.00 -3.11 8.98
CA ILE A 24 30.60 -2.67 10.25
C ILE A 24 31.15 -1.25 10.11
N LYS A 25 30.76 -0.34 11.01
CA LYS A 25 31.17 1.07 11.00
C LYS A 25 31.56 1.55 12.40
N GLN A 26 32.39 2.59 12.48
CA GLN A 26 32.49 3.36 13.71
C GLN A 26 31.19 4.16 13.90
N ALA A 27 30.57 4.01 15.06
CA ALA A 27 29.36 4.75 15.41
C ALA A 27 29.69 6.24 15.64
N SER A 28 28.77 7.13 15.28
CA SER A 28 28.84 8.53 15.74
C SER A 28 28.61 8.59 17.25
N LYS A 29 29.06 9.66 17.92
CA LYS A 29 28.86 9.84 19.36
C LYS A 29 27.39 9.71 19.77
N GLN A 30 26.49 10.34 19.02
CA GLN A 30 25.04 10.25 19.27
C GLN A 30 24.50 8.81 19.18
N ILE A 31 25.01 8.01 18.24
CA ILE A 31 24.60 6.60 18.13
C ILE A 31 25.16 5.78 19.31
N GLN A 32 26.40 6.06 19.73
CA GLN A 32 27.02 5.42 20.89
C GLN A 32 26.22 5.72 22.16
N GLU A 33 25.97 6.99 22.46
CA GLU A 33 25.22 7.43 23.65
C GLU A 33 23.80 6.82 23.71
N ARG A 34 23.11 6.79 22.56
CA ARG A 34 21.78 6.16 22.48
C ARG A 34 21.86 4.65 22.73
N LEU A 35 22.78 3.95 22.08
CA LEU A 35 22.94 2.50 22.26
C LEU A 35 23.39 2.16 23.67
N GLU A 36 24.26 2.95 24.28
CA GLU A 36 24.68 2.83 25.68
C GLU A 36 23.47 2.88 26.59
N LYS A 37 22.64 3.93 26.46
CA LYS A 37 21.41 4.07 27.25
C LYS A 37 20.46 2.88 27.06
N ASP A 38 20.24 2.45 25.82
CA ASP A 38 19.37 1.31 25.51
C ASP A 38 19.95 0.00 26.10
N LEU A 39 21.26 -0.23 26.00
CA LEU A 39 21.94 -1.42 26.53
C LEU A 39 22.00 -1.45 28.06
N ASP A 40 22.21 -0.31 28.71
CA ASP A 40 22.15 -0.18 30.16
C ASP A 40 20.75 -0.51 30.67
N SER A 41 19.71 0.06 30.04
CA SER A 41 18.30 -0.25 30.34
C SER A 41 18.01 -1.76 30.17
N LEU A 42 18.59 -2.39 29.15
CA LEU A 42 18.44 -3.83 28.90
C LEU A 42 19.17 -4.70 29.93
N ILE A 43 20.30 -4.24 30.50
CA ILE A 43 20.96 -4.92 31.61
C ILE A 43 20.13 -4.83 32.89
N GLU A 44 19.53 -3.67 33.15
CA GLU A 44 18.67 -3.45 34.31
C GLU A 44 17.41 -4.31 34.22
N ASP A 45 16.73 -4.25 33.08
CA ASP A 45 15.56 -5.07 32.76
C ASP A 45 15.73 -5.79 31.40
N PRO A 46 16.17 -7.06 31.41
CA PRO A 46 16.29 -7.86 30.19
C PRO A 46 14.96 -8.20 29.51
N LEU A 47 13.82 -7.86 30.13
CA LEU A 47 12.48 -8.13 29.62
C LEU A 47 11.83 -6.90 29.00
N VAL A 48 12.49 -5.73 29.01
CA VAL A 48 11.96 -4.44 28.54
C VAL A 48 11.48 -4.44 27.08
N PHE A 49 11.97 -5.36 26.25
CA PHE A 49 11.56 -5.50 24.84
C PHE A 49 10.33 -6.39 24.63
N LEU A 50 9.84 -7.06 25.68
CA LEU A 50 8.69 -7.96 25.57
C LEU A 50 7.39 -7.16 25.35
N PRO A 51 6.46 -7.69 24.55
CA PRO A 51 5.11 -7.14 24.50
C PRO A 51 4.37 -7.46 25.80
N GLU A 52 3.37 -6.64 26.13
CA GLU A 52 2.33 -7.00 27.07
C GLU A 52 1.49 -8.14 26.48
N ILE A 53 1.22 -9.16 27.31
CA ILE A 53 0.54 -10.38 26.89
C ILE A 53 -0.92 -10.28 27.30
N LYS A 54 -1.82 -10.07 26.33
CA LYS A 54 -3.26 -9.89 26.58
C LYS A 54 -4.06 -11.20 26.59
N VAL A 55 -3.40 -12.34 26.37
CA VAL A 55 -4.04 -13.65 26.25
C VAL A 55 -3.45 -14.68 27.19
N GLY A 56 -4.27 -15.65 27.59
CA GLY A 56 -3.82 -16.81 28.36
C GLY A 56 -2.84 -17.66 27.55
N LEU A 57 -1.66 -17.89 28.11
CA LEU A 57 -0.65 -18.75 27.49
C LEU A 57 -0.81 -20.21 27.89
N GLY A 58 -0.55 -21.10 26.94
CA GLY A 58 -0.52 -22.54 27.15
C GLY A 58 0.77 -23.03 27.84
N LYS A 59 0.93 -24.35 27.90
CA LYS A 59 2.17 -24.96 28.41
C LYS A 59 3.31 -24.74 27.40
N PRO A 60 4.56 -24.44 27.84
CA PRO A 60 5.72 -24.23 26.96
C PRO A 60 6.06 -25.35 25.97
N ARG A 61 5.52 -26.57 26.13
CA ARG A 61 5.70 -27.66 25.17
C ARG A 61 4.74 -27.62 23.98
N ARG A 62 3.65 -26.85 24.09
CA ARG A 62 2.55 -26.76 23.11
C ARG A 62 2.29 -25.33 22.64
N ASP A 63 2.81 -24.34 23.34
CA ASP A 63 2.66 -22.91 23.04
C ASP A 63 4.04 -22.31 22.78
N MET A 64 4.22 -21.75 21.57
CA MET A 64 5.49 -21.20 21.12
C MET A 64 5.88 -19.93 21.86
N MET A 65 4.91 -19.07 22.18
CA MET A 65 5.16 -17.84 22.95
C MET A 65 5.59 -18.20 24.37
N ALA A 66 4.88 -19.14 25.02
CA ALA A 66 5.25 -19.63 26.35
C ALA A 66 6.65 -20.30 26.37
N ALA A 67 7.01 -21.03 25.30
CA ALA A 67 8.33 -21.62 25.13
C ALA A 67 9.44 -20.55 25.05
N SER A 68 9.21 -19.52 24.22
CA SER A 68 10.13 -18.40 24.05
C SER A 68 10.31 -17.61 25.35
N LEU A 69 9.23 -17.27 26.04
CA LEU A 69 9.26 -16.56 27.32
C LEU A 69 10.02 -17.33 28.40
N LYS A 70 9.85 -18.66 28.48
CA LYS A 70 10.61 -19.49 29.41
C LYS A 70 12.12 -19.40 29.15
N GLU A 71 12.54 -19.49 27.88
CA GLU A 71 13.94 -19.42 27.52
C GLU A 71 14.52 -18.00 27.66
N ILE A 72 13.71 -16.96 27.42
CA ILE A 72 14.07 -15.55 27.66
C ILE A 72 14.31 -15.32 29.15
N ASN A 73 13.39 -15.72 30.02
CA ASN A 73 13.53 -15.61 31.48
C ASN A 73 14.78 -16.34 31.99
N TYR A 74 15.09 -17.50 31.42
CA TYR A 74 16.30 -18.24 31.77
C TYR A 74 17.59 -17.48 31.40
N VAL A 75 17.60 -16.76 30.27
CA VAL A 75 18.72 -15.88 29.88
C VAL A 75 18.77 -14.63 30.77
N ALA A 76 17.62 -14.00 31.04
CA ALA A 76 17.50 -12.82 31.90
C ALA A 76 18.05 -13.06 33.31
N ALA A 77 17.80 -14.23 33.88
CA ALA A 77 18.34 -14.65 35.18
C ALA A 77 19.87 -14.79 35.19
N LYS A 78 20.51 -14.87 34.02
CA LYS A 78 21.97 -14.99 33.83
C LYS A 78 22.60 -13.74 33.22
N ARG A 79 21.89 -12.60 33.25
CA ARG A 79 22.30 -11.34 32.59
C ARG A 79 23.68 -10.79 32.98
N HIS A 80 24.23 -11.14 34.14
CA HIS A 80 25.58 -10.70 34.55
C HIS A 80 26.66 -11.79 34.39
N ASP A 81 26.32 -13.01 33.96
CA ASP A 81 27.28 -14.11 33.79
C ASP A 81 27.88 -14.09 32.38
N ARG A 82 28.95 -13.30 32.19
CA ARG A 82 29.66 -13.16 30.91
C ARG A 82 30.03 -14.50 30.28
N ARG A 83 30.55 -15.44 31.08
CA ARG A 83 31.01 -16.76 30.59
C ARG A 83 29.84 -17.59 30.09
N TRP A 84 28.73 -17.55 30.81
CA TRP A 84 27.53 -18.28 30.43
C TRP A 84 26.87 -17.67 29.18
N LEU A 85 26.75 -16.34 29.12
CA LEU A 85 26.18 -15.62 27.97
C LEU A 85 27.01 -15.88 26.71
N ALA A 86 28.34 -15.83 26.80
CA ALA A 86 29.24 -16.13 25.68
C ALA A 86 29.02 -17.55 25.11
N LYS A 87 28.76 -18.54 25.97
CA LYS A 87 28.41 -19.90 25.54
C LYS A 87 26.99 -19.98 24.97
N ARG A 88 26.03 -19.27 25.56
CA ARG A 88 24.62 -19.30 25.15
C ARG A 88 24.42 -18.69 23.77
N MET A 89 25.02 -17.54 23.48
CA MET A 89 24.84 -16.83 22.21
C MET A 89 25.36 -17.58 20.98
N VAL A 90 26.31 -18.50 21.16
CA VAL A 90 26.90 -19.30 20.06
C VAL A 90 26.26 -20.67 19.85
N LYS A 91 25.35 -21.10 20.75
CA LYS A 91 24.68 -22.41 20.61
C LYS A 91 23.99 -22.54 19.24
N ARG A 92 24.08 -23.72 18.63
CA ARG A 92 23.47 -24.00 17.31
C ARG A 92 21.97 -24.24 17.38
N ARG A 93 21.47 -24.83 18.47
CA ARG A 93 20.06 -25.18 18.68
C ARG A 93 19.45 -24.35 19.81
N GLY A 94 18.12 -24.27 19.81
CA GLY A 94 17.31 -23.58 20.83
C GLY A 94 16.64 -22.31 20.31
N CYS A 95 15.91 -21.62 21.20
CA CYS A 95 15.18 -20.39 20.87
C CYS A 95 16.14 -19.31 20.33
N VAL A 96 15.82 -18.82 19.12
CA VAL A 96 16.62 -17.82 18.41
C VAL A 96 16.63 -16.49 19.16
N ILE A 97 15.47 -16.06 19.67
CA ILE A 97 15.31 -14.84 20.48
C ILE A 97 16.25 -14.88 21.68
N SER A 98 16.29 -15.99 22.42
CA SER A 98 17.16 -16.13 23.59
C SER A 98 18.65 -16.09 23.26
N ARG A 99 19.06 -16.57 22.07
CA ARG A 99 20.47 -16.43 21.61
C ARG A 99 20.79 -14.98 21.26
N SER A 100 19.84 -14.29 20.63
CA SER A 100 19.95 -12.87 20.29
C SER A 100 20.02 -12.01 21.57
N LEU A 101 19.17 -12.28 22.56
CA LEU A 101 19.21 -11.63 23.87
C LEU A 101 20.53 -11.88 24.60
N ALA A 102 21.04 -13.12 24.60
CA ALA A 102 22.33 -13.41 25.22
C ALA A 102 23.49 -12.64 24.55
N GLY A 103 23.43 -12.45 23.23
CA GLY A 103 24.38 -11.62 22.50
C GLY A 103 24.27 -10.13 22.84
N SER A 104 23.04 -9.61 22.96
CA SER A 104 22.78 -8.22 23.34
C SER A 104 23.21 -7.91 24.78
N LEU A 105 22.94 -8.81 25.74
CA LEU A 105 23.40 -8.66 27.12
C LEU A 105 24.92 -8.74 27.23
N LEU A 106 25.57 -9.62 26.46
CA LEU A 106 27.04 -9.64 26.41
C LEU A 106 27.60 -8.35 25.82
N ALA A 107 26.97 -7.81 24.76
CA ALA A 107 27.37 -6.53 24.19
C ALA A 107 27.31 -5.40 25.22
N ALA A 108 26.22 -5.34 26.00
CA ALA A 108 26.06 -4.37 27.07
C ALA A 108 27.13 -4.52 28.17
N LEU A 109 27.55 -5.75 28.48
CA LEU A 109 28.60 -6.00 29.48
C LEU A 109 30.02 -5.71 28.99
N ASP A 110 30.30 -5.78 27.67
CA ASP A 110 31.63 -5.60 27.10
C ASP A 110 32.10 -4.14 27.15
N GLY A 111 31.18 -3.17 27.15
CA GLY A 111 31.45 -1.73 27.28
C GLY A 111 32.12 -1.06 26.05
N ASP A 112 32.52 -1.82 25.02
CA ASP A 112 32.99 -1.26 23.75
C ASP A 112 31.84 -1.11 22.75
N HIS A 113 31.31 0.10 22.66
CA HIS A 113 30.20 0.47 21.78
C HIS A 113 30.66 1.27 20.55
N SER A 114 31.97 1.41 20.35
CA SER A 114 32.55 2.23 19.27
C SER A 114 32.31 1.64 17.88
N THR A 115 32.21 0.31 17.80
CA THR A 115 32.11 -0.45 16.54
C THR A 115 30.75 -1.14 16.44
N VAL A 116 29.92 -0.65 15.52
CA VAL A 116 28.53 -1.10 15.33
C VAL A 116 28.35 -1.74 13.96
N SER A 117 27.38 -2.64 13.88
CA SER A 117 26.81 -3.11 12.62
C SER A 117 25.58 -2.28 12.26
N VAL A 118 25.30 -2.12 10.96
CA VAL A 118 24.08 -1.47 10.49
C VAL A 118 23.11 -2.53 10.02
N PHE A 119 21.96 -2.64 10.69
CA PHE A 119 20.81 -3.34 10.17
C PHE A 119 20.07 -2.41 9.20
N ASN A 120 19.80 -2.89 8.00
CA ASN A 120 19.04 -2.14 7.00
C ASN A 120 17.93 -3.03 6.45
N ASN A 121 16.69 -2.60 6.61
CA ASN A 121 15.53 -3.26 6.06
C ASN A 121 14.71 -2.21 5.29
N PRO A 122 14.33 -2.48 4.02
CA PRO A 122 13.56 -1.52 3.22
C PRO A 122 12.22 -1.12 3.86
N VAL A 123 11.66 -1.99 4.69
CA VAL A 123 10.33 -1.88 5.29
C VAL A 123 10.41 -1.32 6.71
N TYR A 124 11.28 -1.88 7.55
CA TYR A 124 11.40 -1.50 8.97
C TYR A 124 12.49 -0.45 9.25
N GLY A 125 13.12 0.07 8.19
CA GLY A 125 14.15 1.10 8.26
C GLY A 125 15.54 0.57 8.62
N SER A 126 16.42 1.49 8.98
CA SER A 126 17.80 1.19 9.34
C SER A 126 18.11 1.57 10.78
N SER A 127 18.89 0.73 11.46
CA SER A 127 19.45 1.08 12.77
C SER A 127 20.80 0.43 13.01
N SER A 128 21.60 1.09 13.83
CA SER A 128 22.87 0.55 14.31
C SER A 128 22.64 -0.35 15.52
N PHE A 129 23.42 -1.42 15.62
CA PHE A 129 23.39 -2.36 16.73
C PHE A 129 24.75 -3.04 16.87
N ILE A 130 25.03 -3.64 18.02
CA ILE A 130 26.26 -4.37 18.28
C ILE A 130 26.03 -5.86 17.99
N ARG A 131 26.82 -6.39 17.05
CA ARG A 131 26.75 -7.80 16.66
C ARG A 131 27.55 -8.66 17.63
N ARG A 132 26.90 -9.66 18.24
CA ARG A 132 27.54 -10.69 19.08
C ARG A 132 26.92 -12.07 18.85
N GLY A 133 27.75 -13.11 18.75
CA GLY A 133 27.30 -14.50 18.63
C GLY A 133 26.49 -14.83 17.38
N ASN A 134 25.71 -15.92 17.47
CA ASN A 134 24.99 -16.54 16.35
C ASN A 134 23.47 -16.25 16.35
N GLY A 135 23.01 -15.28 17.15
CA GLY A 135 21.62 -14.81 17.11
C GLY A 135 21.25 -14.19 15.76
N LYS A 136 19.97 -14.06 15.45
CA LYS A 136 19.52 -13.44 14.20
C LYS A 136 19.82 -11.93 14.24
N GLN A 137 20.27 -11.35 13.12
CA GLN A 137 20.65 -9.93 13.08
C GLN A 137 19.45 -9.02 13.36
N SER A 138 18.30 -9.31 12.75
CA SER A 138 17.05 -8.57 12.97
C SER A 138 16.60 -8.62 14.43
N HIS A 139 16.75 -9.76 15.11
CA HIS A 139 16.41 -9.89 16.53
C HIS A 139 17.34 -9.08 17.43
N GLN A 140 18.66 -9.07 17.18
CA GLN A 140 19.58 -8.24 17.96
C GLN A 140 19.33 -6.75 17.71
N ALA A 141 19.06 -6.36 16.46
CA ALA A 141 18.66 -5.01 16.14
C ALA A 141 17.38 -4.61 16.89
N GLY A 142 16.33 -5.45 16.88
CA GLY A 142 15.09 -5.19 17.61
C GLY A 142 15.26 -5.13 19.13
N ILE A 143 16.02 -6.05 19.72
CA ILE A 143 16.28 -6.10 21.18
C ILE A 143 17.10 -4.89 21.65
N GLN A 144 18.15 -4.50 20.91
CA GLN A 144 19.01 -3.37 21.31
C GLN A 144 18.42 -2.01 20.96
N ASN A 145 17.37 -1.97 20.14
CA ASN A 145 16.66 -0.76 19.76
C ASN A 145 15.18 -0.88 20.14
N PHE A 146 14.88 -1.42 21.32
CA PHE A 146 13.51 -1.73 21.75
C PHE A 146 12.62 -0.48 21.87
N ASN A 147 13.22 0.71 21.98
CA ASN A 147 12.50 1.99 21.94
C ASN A 147 11.99 2.36 20.52
N ASN A 148 12.50 1.71 19.48
CA ASN A 148 11.96 1.86 18.13
C ASN A 148 10.81 0.86 17.91
N HIS A 149 9.59 1.39 17.90
CA HIS A 149 8.37 0.59 17.81
C HIS A 149 8.26 -0.26 16.53
N LYS A 150 8.83 0.15 15.40
CA LYS A 150 8.87 -0.68 14.18
C LYS A 150 9.90 -1.80 14.31
N LEU A 151 11.11 -1.51 14.79
CA LEU A 151 12.21 -2.49 14.85
C LEU A 151 12.01 -3.58 15.90
N ARG A 152 11.38 -3.28 17.04
CA ARG A 152 11.18 -4.29 18.10
C ARG A 152 10.24 -5.44 17.66
N LEU A 153 9.37 -5.20 16.68
CA LEU A 153 8.53 -6.25 16.08
C LEU A 153 9.37 -7.37 15.45
N LEU A 154 10.53 -7.02 14.87
CA LEU A 154 11.37 -7.98 14.16
C LEU A 154 11.85 -9.15 15.02
N VAL A 155 11.85 -8.99 16.34
CA VAL A 155 12.17 -10.05 17.31
C VAL A 155 11.19 -11.22 17.20
N TRP A 156 9.96 -10.96 16.74
CA TRP A 156 8.84 -11.89 16.76
C TRP A 156 8.44 -12.38 15.36
N ASP A 157 9.27 -12.15 14.35
CA ASP A 157 8.96 -12.50 12.95
C ASP A 157 8.70 -14.00 12.73
N ASP A 158 9.44 -14.87 13.40
CA ASP A 158 9.19 -16.31 13.35
C ASP A 158 7.86 -16.70 14.05
N HIS A 159 7.41 -15.91 15.05
CA HIS A 159 6.10 -16.08 15.70
C HIS A 159 4.97 -15.64 14.77
N ALA A 160 5.12 -14.48 14.12
CA ALA A 160 4.13 -14.03 13.15
C ALA A 160 3.95 -14.98 11.97
N LYS A 161 5.04 -15.59 11.47
CA LYS A 161 4.97 -16.67 10.47
C LYS A 161 4.21 -17.90 10.94
N SER A 162 4.12 -18.10 12.25
CA SER A 162 3.38 -19.20 12.89
C SER A 162 1.95 -18.79 13.30
N GLY A 163 1.47 -17.60 12.86
CA GLY A 163 0.11 -17.12 13.08
C GLY A 163 -0.07 -16.23 14.32
N HIS A 164 1.00 -15.84 15.00
CA HIS A 164 0.92 -14.98 16.19
C HIS A 164 0.85 -13.48 15.83
N TRP A 165 0.05 -12.71 16.59
CA TRP A 165 -0.18 -11.29 16.32
C TRP A 165 0.45 -10.36 17.36
N PHE A 166 1.09 -9.30 16.86
CA PHE A 166 1.80 -8.29 17.64
C PHE A 166 1.50 -6.89 17.12
N PHE A 167 1.30 -5.93 18.01
CA PHE A 167 0.92 -4.55 17.71
C PHE A 167 1.80 -3.57 18.47
N SER A 168 2.41 -2.60 17.79
CA SER A 168 3.52 -1.84 18.35
C SER A 168 3.50 -0.35 17.97
N TRP A 169 3.33 0.51 18.97
CA TRP A 169 3.31 1.95 18.84
C TRP A 169 4.25 2.62 19.83
N LYS A 170 4.42 3.94 19.75
CA LYS A 170 5.44 4.67 20.53
C LYS A 170 5.41 4.36 22.04
N ASN A 171 4.22 4.19 22.61
CA ASN A 171 4.02 4.06 24.06
C ASN A 171 3.50 2.69 24.51
N GLY A 172 3.35 1.72 23.61
CA GLY A 172 2.83 0.40 23.97
C GLY A 172 3.17 -0.67 22.95
N PHE A 173 3.23 -1.91 23.41
CA PHE A 173 3.57 -3.07 22.61
C PHE A 173 2.77 -4.27 23.12
N GLU A 174 1.94 -4.86 22.28
CA GLU A 174 1.00 -5.90 22.71
C GLU A 174 1.08 -7.15 21.85
N TYR A 175 0.82 -8.29 22.48
CA TYR A 175 0.65 -9.59 21.86
C TYR A 175 -0.76 -10.11 22.15
N THR A 176 -1.49 -10.44 21.07
CA THR A 176 -2.92 -10.79 21.14
C THR A 176 -3.22 -12.22 20.73
N GLY A 177 -2.19 -13.08 20.67
CA GLY A 177 -2.40 -14.51 20.45
C GLY A 177 -2.40 -14.89 18.97
N LEU A 178 -3.26 -15.86 18.63
CA LEU A 178 -3.47 -16.33 17.26
C LEU A 178 -4.61 -15.58 16.56
N SER A 179 -5.30 -14.69 17.28
CA SER A 179 -6.39 -13.89 16.75
C SER A 179 -5.88 -12.50 16.36
N PRO A 180 -6.29 -11.96 15.20
CA PRO A 180 -5.92 -10.63 14.75
C PRO A 180 -6.75 -9.58 15.50
N LEU A 181 -6.58 -9.45 16.82
CA LEU A 181 -7.32 -8.46 17.60
C LEU A 181 -6.42 -7.23 17.78
N ALA A 182 -6.77 -6.13 17.12
CA ALA A 182 -6.03 -4.89 17.21
C ALA A 182 -6.38 -4.13 18.51
N PRO A 183 -5.39 -3.71 19.32
CA PRO A 183 -5.64 -2.88 20.51
C PRO A 183 -6.14 -1.49 20.15
N ASP A 184 -7.04 -0.93 20.96
CA ASP A 184 -7.59 0.43 20.75
C ASP A 184 -6.49 1.49 20.68
N ASP A 185 -5.53 1.46 21.61
CA ASP A 185 -4.37 2.36 21.63
C ASP A 185 -3.51 2.24 20.36
N TRP A 186 -3.45 1.05 19.77
CA TRP A 186 -2.74 0.86 18.51
C TRP A 186 -3.52 1.47 17.36
N ILE A 187 -4.84 1.29 17.28
CA ILE A 187 -5.70 1.87 16.24
C ILE A 187 -5.60 3.39 16.27
N GLU A 188 -5.74 4.00 17.46
CA GLU A 188 -5.61 5.44 17.63
C GLU A 188 -4.21 5.92 17.21
N SER A 189 -3.16 5.23 17.66
CA SER A 189 -1.79 5.59 17.31
C SER A 189 -1.49 5.41 15.82
N ALA A 190 -2.03 4.37 15.19
CA ALA A 190 -1.86 4.09 13.77
C ALA A 190 -2.49 5.22 12.93
N LEU A 191 -3.72 5.62 13.24
CA LEU A 191 -4.40 6.71 12.52
C LEU A 191 -3.78 8.08 12.79
N ASN A 192 -3.32 8.35 14.03
CA ASN A 192 -2.65 9.61 14.37
C ASN A 192 -1.28 9.77 13.66
N ASN A 193 -0.57 8.65 13.47
CA ASN A 193 0.75 8.62 12.85
C ASN A 193 0.73 8.18 11.37
N ALA A 194 -0.45 7.96 10.80
CA ALA A 194 -0.58 7.63 9.39
C ALA A 194 -0.03 8.77 8.50
N SER A 195 0.31 8.40 7.27
CA SER A 195 0.76 9.35 6.26
C SER A 195 -0.34 10.34 5.85
N ILE A 196 -1.61 9.94 5.95
CA ILE A 196 -2.78 10.80 5.74
C ILE A 196 -3.24 11.37 7.08
N LYS A 197 -3.52 12.68 7.10
CA LYS A 197 -4.02 13.37 8.29
C LYS A 197 -5.54 13.32 8.33
N PHE A 198 -6.05 13.04 9.53
CA PHE A 198 -7.47 12.95 9.82
C PHE A 198 -7.89 14.00 10.83
N SER A 199 -9.14 14.44 10.70
CA SER A 199 -9.89 15.15 11.73
C SER A 199 -10.89 14.18 12.38
N GLY A 200 -11.42 14.52 13.55
CA GLY A 200 -12.36 13.67 14.30
C GLY A 200 -11.66 12.64 15.20
N ASP A 201 -12.46 11.74 15.80
CA ASP A 201 -11.97 10.71 16.72
C ASP A 201 -12.54 9.31 16.41
N GLN A 202 -13.82 9.05 16.73
CA GLN A 202 -14.48 7.78 16.40
C GLN A 202 -14.85 7.69 14.91
N ILE A 203 -15.34 8.80 14.36
CA ILE A 203 -15.52 9.00 12.93
C ILE A 203 -14.44 9.96 12.48
N ARG A 204 -13.56 9.49 11.59
CA ARG A 204 -12.40 10.24 11.11
C ARG A 204 -12.54 10.56 9.64
N TRP A 205 -12.09 11.74 9.23
CA TRP A 205 -12.12 12.13 7.82
C TRP A 205 -10.86 12.86 7.41
N SER A 206 -10.40 12.54 6.20
CA SER A 206 -9.26 13.18 5.55
C SER A 206 -9.66 14.48 4.85
N LYS A 207 -8.66 15.23 4.36
CA LYS A 207 -8.89 16.49 3.65
C LYS A 207 -9.75 16.27 2.40
N GLY A 208 -10.82 17.04 2.27
CA GLY A 208 -11.77 16.94 1.15
C GLY A 208 -13.04 16.14 1.48
N LEU A 209 -13.15 15.63 2.71
CA LEU A 209 -14.37 15.09 3.30
C LEU A 209 -14.72 15.86 4.58
N ASP A 210 -15.88 15.58 5.14
CA ASP A 210 -16.36 16.03 6.45
C ASP A 210 -17.02 14.88 7.21
N GLU A 211 -17.36 15.14 8.48
CA GLU A 211 -17.96 14.15 9.38
C GLU A 211 -19.30 13.62 8.85
N GLU A 212 -20.14 14.49 8.31
CA GLU A 212 -21.48 14.15 7.83
C GLU A 212 -21.41 13.22 6.63
N THR A 213 -20.52 13.52 5.68
CA THR A 213 -20.25 12.69 4.50
C THR A 213 -19.84 11.28 4.89
N VAL A 214 -18.91 11.14 5.85
CA VAL A 214 -18.43 9.82 6.29
C VAL A 214 -19.48 9.08 7.10
N THR A 215 -20.22 9.78 7.97
CA THR A 215 -21.25 9.19 8.83
C THR A 215 -22.44 8.64 8.04
N ASN A 216 -22.89 9.40 7.04
CA ASN A 216 -24.08 9.08 6.25
C ASN A 216 -23.73 8.37 4.93
N GLU A 217 -22.46 8.01 4.73
CA GLU A 217 -21.98 7.33 3.52
C GLU A 217 -22.32 8.07 2.21
N VAL A 218 -22.26 9.41 2.26
CA VAL A 218 -22.69 10.25 1.13
C VAL A 218 -21.73 10.07 -0.05
N PHE A 219 -22.28 9.79 -1.22
CA PHE A 219 -21.50 9.72 -2.46
C PHE A 219 -20.92 11.09 -2.83
N THR A 220 -19.68 11.09 -3.33
CA THR A 220 -19.03 12.28 -3.88
C THR A 220 -18.66 12.04 -5.34
N ASP A 221 -18.52 13.09 -6.13
CA ASP A 221 -18.16 12.98 -7.57
C ASP A 221 -16.87 12.19 -7.80
N SER A 222 -15.90 12.36 -6.89
CA SER A 222 -14.59 11.70 -6.92
C SER A 222 -14.58 10.31 -6.29
N GLY A 223 -15.58 10.00 -5.47
CA GLY A 223 -15.60 8.82 -4.62
C GLY A 223 -14.59 8.90 -3.47
N TRP A 224 -14.79 8.04 -2.49
CA TRP A 224 -13.90 7.96 -1.33
C TRP A 224 -13.87 6.55 -0.76
N LEU A 225 -12.82 6.26 -0.01
CA LEU A 225 -12.64 4.95 0.63
C LEU A 225 -13.02 5.06 2.10
N LYS A 226 -13.93 4.20 2.54
CA LYS A 226 -14.26 3.99 3.95
C LYS A 226 -13.42 2.83 4.47
N ILE A 227 -12.80 3.00 5.63
CA ILE A 227 -12.19 1.90 6.39
C ILE A 227 -12.82 1.82 7.77
N THR A 228 -13.10 0.61 8.23
CA THR A 228 -13.73 0.32 9.52
C THR A 228 -12.86 -0.66 10.29
N PHE A 229 -12.41 -0.28 11.49
CA PHE A 229 -11.66 -1.15 12.38
C PHE A 229 -12.59 -2.02 13.23
N GLN A 230 -12.06 -3.14 13.73
CA GLN A 230 -12.80 -4.09 14.59
C GLN A 230 -13.45 -3.47 15.84
N ASN A 231 -12.93 -2.34 16.34
CA ASN A 231 -13.48 -1.63 17.49
C ASN A 231 -14.56 -0.60 17.12
N GLY A 232 -14.93 -0.50 15.84
CA GLY A 232 -15.95 0.42 15.33
C GLY A 232 -15.45 1.79 14.90
N VAL A 233 -14.15 2.09 15.05
CA VAL A 233 -13.57 3.34 14.51
C VAL A 233 -13.65 3.31 12.99
N VAL A 234 -14.20 4.38 12.40
CA VAL A 234 -14.36 4.56 10.96
C VAL A 234 -13.46 5.69 10.48
N ALA A 235 -12.79 5.52 9.35
CA ALA A 235 -12.05 6.59 8.69
C ALA A 235 -12.38 6.70 7.19
N GLY A 236 -12.67 7.93 6.74
CA GLY A 236 -12.89 8.27 5.34
C GLY A 236 -11.65 8.87 4.66
N LEU A 237 -11.23 8.26 3.56
CA LEU A 237 -10.10 8.68 2.74
C LEU A 237 -10.58 9.23 1.39
N SER A 238 -10.40 10.53 1.17
CA SER A 238 -10.71 11.16 -0.10
C SER A 238 -9.74 10.71 -1.20
N GLN A 239 -10.19 10.69 -2.45
CA GLN A 239 -9.32 10.45 -3.60
C GLN A 239 -8.09 11.38 -3.59
N ASN A 240 -8.29 12.67 -3.28
CA ASN A 240 -7.20 13.64 -3.30
C ASN A 240 -6.09 13.29 -2.29
N SER A 241 -6.48 12.83 -1.09
CA SER A 241 -5.54 12.42 -0.05
C SER A 241 -4.76 11.14 -0.43
N LEU A 242 -5.38 10.23 -1.20
CA LEU A 242 -4.74 9.04 -1.76
C LEU A 242 -3.87 9.32 -2.99
N SER A 243 -4.13 10.40 -3.73
CA SER A 243 -3.40 10.74 -4.96
C SER A 243 -2.01 11.38 -4.75
N LYS A 244 -1.77 11.97 -3.57
CA LYS A 244 -0.51 12.70 -3.26
C LYS A 244 0.13 12.31 -1.91
N PRO A 245 0.30 11.02 -1.59
CA PRO A 245 0.94 10.64 -0.35
C PRO A 245 2.47 10.84 -0.44
N ASP A 246 3.06 11.45 0.59
CA ASP A 246 4.53 11.45 0.78
C ASP A 246 5.03 10.03 1.12
N GLU A 247 4.20 9.25 1.81
CA GLU A 247 4.40 7.84 2.16
C GLU A 247 3.07 7.10 1.97
N ALA A 248 3.11 5.90 1.39
CA ALA A 248 1.90 5.12 1.14
C ALA A 248 1.12 4.82 2.45
N PHE A 249 -0.21 4.92 2.37
CA PHE A 249 -1.10 4.87 3.53
C PHE A 249 -1.06 3.51 4.25
N ILE A 250 -1.30 2.41 3.53
CA ILE A 250 -1.31 1.08 4.14
C ILE A 250 0.04 0.74 4.81
N PRO A 251 1.21 0.93 4.16
CA PRO A 251 2.50 0.74 4.82
C PRO A 251 2.68 1.60 6.09
N SER A 252 2.17 2.84 6.10
CA SER A 252 2.32 3.73 7.25
C SER A 252 1.67 3.15 8.52
N ILE A 253 0.59 2.40 8.38
CA ILE A 253 -0.13 1.74 9.48
C ILE A 253 0.29 0.27 9.67
N ALA A 254 0.30 -0.54 8.62
CA ALA A 254 0.46 -1.99 8.70
C ALA A 254 1.86 -2.41 9.19
N LEU A 255 2.89 -1.58 8.96
CA LEU A 255 4.26 -1.85 9.40
C LEU A 255 4.49 -1.61 10.89
N THR A 256 3.46 -1.20 11.62
CA THR A 256 3.45 -1.11 13.08
C THR A 256 2.79 -2.32 13.76
N MET A 257 2.45 -3.35 12.98
CA MET A 257 1.99 -4.65 13.47
C MET A 257 2.74 -5.81 12.79
N LEU A 258 2.55 -7.02 13.31
CA LEU A 258 3.16 -8.23 12.79
C LEU A 258 2.23 -9.44 13.02
N PRO A 259 1.82 -10.18 11.98
CA PRO A 259 2.10 -9.94 10.57
C PRO A 259 1.46 -8.63 10.03
N PRO A 260 2.03 -8.00 8.99
CA PRO A 260 1.52 -6.74 8.45
C PRO A 260 0.34 -6.97 7.49
N LYS A 261 -0.73 -7.63 7.98
CA LYS A 261 -1.93 -7.99 7.20
C LYS A 261 -3.13 -7.17 7.65
N ILE A 262 -3.28 -5.96 7.11
CA ILE A 262 -4.32 -5.01 7.55
C ILE A 262 -5.74 -5.51 7.23
N SER A 263 -5.91 -6.28 6.16
CA SER A 263 -7.18 -6.85 5.72
C SER A 263 -7.80 -7.84 6.71
N GLU A 264 -7.06 -8.31 7.71
CA GLU A 264 -7.57 -9.20 8.76
C GLU A 264 -8.17 -8.42 9.94
N ILE A 265 -7.96 -7.10 9.98
CA ILE A 265 -8.38 -6.22 11.09
C ILE A 265 -9.15 -4.97 10.66
N VAL A 266 -9.28 -4.76 9.35
CA VAL A 266 -9.97 -3.63 8.76
C VAL A 266 -10.86 -4.13 7.63
N GLU A 267 -12.10 -3.66 7.63
CA GLU A 267 -13.01 -3.73 6.48
C GLU A 267 -12.87 -2.44 5.68
N ALA A 268 -12.85 -2.54 4.36
CA ALA A 268 -12.65 -1.41 3.47
C ALA A 268 -13.68 -1.43 2.34
N GLU A 269 -14.29 -0.29 2.08
CA GLU A 269 -15.39 -0.12 1.12
C GLU A 269 -15.15 1.13 0.27
N TRP A 270 -15.42 1.05 -1.03
CA TRP A 270 -15.34 2.21 -1.91
C TRP A 270 -16.73 2.82 -2.12
N ILE A 271 -16.91 4.05 -1.66
CA ILE A 271 -18.17 4.77 -1.70
C ILE A 271 -18.20 5.67 -2.92
N TRP A 272 -18.80 5.18 -4.00
CA TRP A 272 -18.98 5.92 -5.25
C TRP A 272 -20.02 5.26 -6.16
N ARG A 273 -20.74 6.06 -6.94
CA ARG A 273 -21.57 5.61 -8.06
C ARG A 273 -21.42 6.58 -9.24
N PRO A 274 -21.63 6.14 -10.49
CA PRO A 274 -21.63 7.04 -11.64
C PRO A 274 -22.65 8.18 -11.46
N ALA A 275 -22.32 9.37 -11.97
CA ALA A 275 -23.28 10.47 -12.01
C ALA A 275 -24.46 10.08 -12.92
N GLY A 276 -25.69 10.33 -12.47
CA GLY A 276 -26.92 9.90 -13.17
C GLY A 276 -27.41 8.50 -12.77
N TRP A 277 -26.63 7.72 -12.01
CA TRP A 277 -27.07 6.40 -11.54
C TRP A 277 -28.21 6.51 -10.50
N PRO A 278 -29.33 5.76 -10.66
CA PRO A 278 -30.48 5.83 -9.74
C PRO A 278 -30.11 5.39 -8.32
N GLU A 279 -30.73 6.01 -7.31
CA GLU A 279 -30.38 5.72 -5.92
C GLU A 279 -30.86 4.35 -5.45
N ASP A 280 -31.96 3.88 -6.02
CA ASP A 280 -32.61 2.60 -5.74
C ASP A 280 -32.08 1.45 -6.61
N LYS A 281 -31.25 1.75 -7.63
CA LYS A 281 -30.62 0.74 -8.49
C LYS A 281 -29.28 0.31 -7.88
N PRO A 282 -29.10 -0.96 -7.47
CA PRO A 282 -27.82 -1.45 -6.98
C PRO A 282 -26.76 -1.46 -8.09
N LEU A 283 -25.49 -1.30 -7.73
CA LEU A 283 -24.38 -1.45 -8.66
C LEU A 283 -24.28 -2.91 -9.15
N PRO A 284 -23.76 -3.14 -10.37
CA PRO A 284 -23.66 -4.49 -10.93
C PRO A 284 -22.79 -5.43 -10.07
N PRO A 285 -23.24 -6.66 -9.75
CA PRO A 285 -22.51 -7.59 -8.88
C PRO A 285 -21.09 -7.90 -9.34
N LYS A 286 -20.87 -8.11 -10.65
CA LYS A 286 -19.54 -8.35 -11.23
C LYS A 286 -18.57 -7.20 -10.95
N GLY A 287 -19.07 -5.96 -10.93
CA GLY A 287 -18.28 -4.78 -10.62
C GLY A 287 -17.88 -4.71 -9.15
N LEU A 288 -18.76 -5.14 -8.26
CA LEU A 288 -18.53 -5.23 -6.82
C LEU A 288 -17.52 -6.33 -6.46
N GLU A 289 -17.61 -7.52 -7.07
CA GLU A 289 -16.62 -8.58 -6.86
C GLU A 289 -15.21 -8.13 -7.24
N LYS A 290 -15.08 -7.49 -8.41
CA LYS A 290 -13.80 -6.95 -8.86
C LYS A 290 -13.34 -5.74 -8.04
N LEU A 291 -14.26 -4.96 -7.48
CA LEU A 291 -13.96 -3.87 -6.54
C LEU A 291 -13.32 -4.44 -5.27
N ASP A 292 -13.86 -5.53 -4.72
CA ASP A 292 -13.30 -6.21 -3.56
C ASP A 292 -11.87 -6.71 -3.83
N GLU A 293 -11.62 -7.29 -5.01
CA GLU A 293 -10.27 -7.71 -5.42
C GLU A 293 -9.28 -6.54 -5.46
N ILE A 294 -9.69 -5.39 -5.99
CA ILE A 294 -8.88 -4.16 -6.07
C ILE A 294 -8.56 -3.64 -4.67
N ILE A 295 -9.56 -3.57 -3.79
CA ILE A 295 -9.39 -3.11 -2.40
C ILE A 295 -8.49 -4.07 -1.62
N LEU A 296 -8.65 -5.38 -1.79
CA LEU A 296 -7.77 -6.39 -1.19
C LEU A 296 -6.32 -6.27 -1.69
N ALA A 297 -6.11 -6.02 -2.98
CA ALA A 297 -4.79 -5.76 -3.56
C ALA A 297 -4.15 -4.50 -2.94
N TRP A 298 -4.93 -3.45 -2.74
CA TRP A 298 -4.47 -2.24 -2.06
C TRP A 298 -4.10 -2.49 -0.59
N MET A 299 -4.96 -3.16 0.18
CA MET A 299 -4.67 -3.55 1.57
C MET A 299 -3.47 -4.49 1.68
N SER A 300 -3.16 -5.25 0.63
CA SER A 300 -1.99 -6.13 0.54
C SER A 300 -0.71 -5.41 0.08
N MET A 301 -0.76 -4.10 -0.13
CA MET A 301 0.34 -3.28 -0.64
C MET A 301 0.80 -3.69 -2.05
N THR A 302 -0.05 -4.35 -2.84
CA THR A 302 0.23 -4.70 -4.23
C THR A 302 -0.31 -3.67 -5.23
N LEU A 303 -1.25 -2.83 -4.79
CA LEU A 303 -1.77 -1.69 -5.55
C LEU A 303 -1.37 -0.38 -4.85
N GLU A 304 -0.93 0.61 -5.63
CA GLU A 304 -0.55 1.93 -5.11
C GLU A 304 -1.78 2.79 -4.80
N ASP A 305 -1.69 3.64 -3.76
CA ASP A 305 -2.76 4.56 -3.36
C ASP A 305 -3.23 5.47 -4.53
N SER A 306 -2.29 5.91 -5.36
CA SER A 306 -2.50 6.92 -6.41
C SER A 306 -3.43 6.44 -7.53
N ILE A 307 -3.52 5.14 -7.75
CA ILE A 307 -4.33 4.53 -8.81
C ILE A 307 -5.63 3.90 -8.28
N LEU A 308 -5.76 3.71 -6.96
CA LEU A 308 -6.90 3.02 -6.33
C LEU A 308 -8.25 3.58 -6.82
N ALA A 309 -8.46 4.88 -6.70
CA ALA A 309 -9.73 5.52 -7.08
C ALA A 309 -10.05 5.38 -8.57
N ARG A 310 -9.03 5.26 -9.43
CA ARG A 310 -9.25 5.01 -10.87
C ARG A 310 -9.67 3.57 -11.08
N GLU A 311 -8.92 2.60 -10.55
CA GLU A 311 -9.23 1.18 -10.70
C GLU A 311 -10.61 0.83 -10.15
N CYS A 312 -10.98 1.37 -8.97
CA CYS A 312 -12.31 1.18 -8.39
C CYS A 312 -13.43 1.68 -9.32
N ARG A 313 -13.30 2.90 -9.85
CA ARG A 313 -14.30 3.48 -10.77
C ARG A 313 -14.37 2.71 -12.08
N THR A 314 -13.23 2.37 -12.67
CA THR A 314 -13.16 1.58 -13.90
C THR A 314 -13.82 0.21 -13.72
N SER A 315 -13.63 -0.45 -12.56
CA SER A 315 -14.31 -1.71 -12.24
C SER A 315 -15.83 -1.59 -12.31
N ILE A 316 -16.38 -0.57 -11.63
CA ILE A 316 -17.82 -0.30 -11.62
C ILE A 316 -18.30 0.04 -13.03
N LEU A 317 -17.66 1.01 -13.70
CA LEU A 317 -18.08 1.48 -15.01
C LEU A 317 -18.05 0.38 -16.08
N ASN A 318 -17.06 -0.52 -16.05
CA ASN A 318 -16.94 -1.62 -17.01
C ASN A 318 -17.91 -2.77 -16.75
N SER A 319 -18.52 -2.82 -15.57
CA SER A 319 -19.51 -3.84 -15.20
C SER A 319 -20.95 -3.46 -15.55
N ILE A 320 -21.19 -2.22 -15.98
CA ILE A 320 -22.51 -1.77 -16.42
C ILE A 320 -22.86 -2.45 -17.75
N GLU A 321 -24.06 -3.04 -17.81
CA GLU A 321 -24.55 -3.85 -18.93
C GLU A 321 -25.64 -3.12 -19.74
N ASP A 322 -26.14 -1.97 -19.29
CA ASP A 322 -27.22 -1.23 -19.95
C ASP A 322 -26.99 0.30 -19.98
N GLY A 323 -27.60 0.96 -20.97
CA GLY A 323 -27.60 2.42 -21.11
C GLY A 323 -26.33 3.00 -21.76
N TYR A 324 -26.05 4.27 -21.45
CA TYR A 324 -24.89 4.98 -21.98
C TYR A 324 -23.94 5.38 -20.86
N VAL A 325 -22.68 4.99 -20.98
CA VAL A 325 -21.60 5.36 -20.07
C VAL A 325 -20.67 6.33 -20.79
N CYS A 326 -20.49 7.54 -20.28
CA CYS A 326 -19.55 8.52 -20.82
C CYS A 326 -18.67 9.08 -19.72
N GLY A 327 -17.37 8.75 -19.74
CA GLY A 327 -16.44 9.09 -18.66
C GLY A 327 -16.88 8.48 -17.33
N THR A 328 -17.35 9.33 -16.40
CA THR A 328 -17.86 8.94 -15.07
C THR A 328 -19.37 9.04 -14.94
N ASN A 329 -20.06 9.31 -16.04
CA ASN A 329 -21.50 9.54 -16.09
C ASN A 329 -22.19 8.32 -16.71
N TRP A 330 -23.40 8.06 -16.24
CA TRP A 330 -24.31 7.07 -16.78
C TRP A 330 -25.63 7.75 -17.14
N PHE A 331 -26.19 7.37 -18.27
CA PHE A 331 -27.50 7.76 -18.76
C PHE A 331 -28.32 6.50 -19.02
N ASP A 332 -29.61 6.57 -18.75
CA ASP A 332 -30.53 5.46 -19.00
C ASP A 332 -30.56 5.06 -20.48
N SER A 333 -31.08 3.88 -20.81
CA SER A 333 -31.24 3.41 -22.19
C SER A 333 -32.11 4.35 -23.04
N GLU A 334 -33.04 5.10 -22.44
CA GLU A 334 -33.80 6.14 -23.13
C GLU A 334 -33.07 7.51 -23.15
N GLY A 335 -31.94 7.63 -22.45
CA GLY A 335 -31.16 8.85 -22.21
C GLY A 335 -30.25 9.30 -23.35
N LYS A 336 -30.48 8.86 -24.60
CA LYS A 336 -29.65 9.21 -25.77
C LYS A 336 -29.47 10.73 -25.92
N ASN A 337 -30.56 11.48 -25.78
CA ASN A 337 -30.51 12.94 -25.93
C ASN A 337 -29.66 13.60 -24.84
N GLU A 338 -29.76 13.12 -23.61
CA GLU A 338 -28.96 13.61 -22.47
C GLU A 338 -27.47 13.34 -22.68
N LEU A 339 -27.12 12.16 -23.20
CA LEU A 339 -25.74 11.86 -23.62
C LEU A 339 -25.25 12.86 -24.67
N LEU A 340 -26.02 13.08 -25.75
CA LEU A 340 -25.62 13.98 -26.83
C LEU A 340 -25.44 15.43 -26.34
N GLU A 341 -26.28 15.88 -25.40
CA GLU A 341 -26.13 17.17 -24.74
C GLU A 341 -24.83 17.23 -23.92
N PHE A 342 -24.50 16.16 -23.18
CA PHE A 342 -23.28 16.04 -22.40
C PHE A 342 -21.99 16.03 -23.23
N LEU A 343 -22.03 15.46 -24.44
CA LEU A 343 -20.87 15.43 -25.32
C LEU A 343 -20.44 16.85 -25.75
N SER A 344 -19.13 17.08 -25.82
CA SER A 344 -18.54 18.31 -26.34
C SER A 344 -18.26 18.18 -27.84
N GLY A 345 -18.81 19.08 -28.64
CA GLY A 345 -18.66 19.09 -30.10
C GLY A 345 -19.64 20.07 -30.75
N SER A 346 -19.48 20.28 -32.05
CA SER A 346 -20.46 21.01 -32.86
C SER A 346 -21.77 20.24 -33.02
N GLU A 347 -22.86 20.93 -33.36
CA GLU A 347 -24.16 20.28 -33.62
C GLU A 347 -24.07 19.19 -34.69
N ASN A 348 -23.32 19.43 -35.77
CA ASN A 348 -23.09 18.42 -36.80
C ASN A 348 -22.34 17.19 -36.27
N GLU A 349 -21.39 17.37 -35.35
CA GLU A 349 -20.68 16.24 -34.73
C GLU A 349 -21.61 15.44 -33.81
N LYS A 350 -22.47 16.12 -33.04
CA LYS A 350 -23.47 15.48 -32.19
C LYS A 350 -24.50 14.73 -33.03
N GLU A 351 -24.96 15.31 -34.13
CA GLU A 351 -25.87 14.66 -35.08
C GLU A 351 -25.22 13.43 -35.72
N ALA A 352 -23.93 13.51 -36.07
CA ALA A 352 -23.19 12.36 -36.58
C ALA A 352 -23.09 11.24 -35.54
N VAL A 353 -22.77 11.57 -34.28
CA VAL A 353 -22.79 10.57 -33.19
C VAL A 353 -24.19 9.98 -33.03
N SER A 354 -25.24 10.81 -33.09
CA SER A 354 -26.64 10.36 -33.02
C SER A 354 -26.98 9.34 -34.10
N VAL A 355 -26.56 9.59 -35.35
CA VAL A 355 -26.74 8.65 -36.46
C VAL A 355 -26.02 7.34 -36.19
N ILE A 356 -24.77 7.39 -35.69
CA ILE A 356 -24.04 6.16 -35.35
C ILE A 356 -24.80 5.37 -34.28
N LEU A 357 -25.25 6.02 -33.21
CA LEU A 357 -25.99 5.36 -32.13
C LEU A 357 -27.29 4.68 -32.61
N ASP A 358 -27.99 5.24 -33.61
CA ASP A 358 -29.21 4.64 -34.18
C ASP A 358 -28.94 3.42 -35.05
N ASN A 359 -27.71 3.24 -35.51
CA ASN A 359 -27.29 2.17 -36.41
C ASN A 359 -26.33 1.18 -35.73
N LEU A 360 -26.25 1.18 -34.39
CA LEU A 360 -25.50 0.16 -33.64
C LEU A 360 -26.30 -1.14 -33.58
N ASP A 361 -25.68 -2.24 -34.00
CA ASP A 361 -26.27 -3.59 -33.91
C ASP A 361 -26.02 -4.26 -32.55
N SER A 362 -25.05 -3.76 -31.78
CA SER A 362 -24.68 -4.26 -30.44
C SER A 362 -24.14 -3.13 -29.56
N GLY A 363 -23.90 -3.41 -28.28
CA GLY A 363 -23.16 -2.49 -27.43
C GLY A 363 -21.74 -2.28 -27.95
N ILE A 364 -21.14 -1.15 -27.56
CA ILE A 364 -19.82 -0.74 -28.05
C ILE A 364 -19.02 -0.06 -26.93
N HIS A 365 -17.72 -0.29 -26.91
CA HIS A 365 -16.77 0.42 -26.07
C HIS A 365 -15.74 1.17 -26.89
N VAL A 366 -15.72 2.49 -26.77
CA VAL A 366 -14.72 3.37 -27.38
C VAL A 366 -13.75 3.85 -26.30
N ARG A 367 -12.51 3.41 -26.40
CA ARG A 367 -11.42 3.76 -25.47
C ARG A 367 -10.79 5.10 -25.82
N GLN A 368 -10.12 5.70 -24.85
CA GLN A 368 -9.38 6.95 -25.01
C GLN A 368 -8.23 6.83 -26.03
N ASP A 369 -7.66 5.65 -26.23
CA ASP A 369 -6.65 5.40 -27.28
C ASP A 369 -7.25 5.25 -28.69
N GLY A 370 -8.57 5.34 -28.79
CA GLY A 370 -9.35 5.28 -30.02
C GLY A 370 -9.71 3.88 -30.48
N GLN A 371 -9.37 2.83 -29.72
CA GLN A 371 -9.80 1.46 -30.03
C GLN A 371 -11.29 1.26 -29.73
N THR A 372 -11.95 0.49 -30.57
CA THR A 372 -13.37 0.13 -30.45
C THR A 372 -13.51 -1.38 -30.20
N PHE A 373 -14.48 -1.75 -29.38
CA PHE A 373 -14.80 -3.14 -29.05
C PHE A 373 -16.30 -3.34 -29.02
N ASP A 374 -16.78 -4.38 -29.68
CA ASP A 374 -18.17 -4.82 -29.55
C ASP A 374 -18.39 -5.45 -28.18
N LEU A 375 -19.56 -5.17 -27.60
CA LEU A 375 -19.98 -5.69 -26.31
C LEU A 375 -21.18 -6.60 -26.49
N GLU A 376 -21.23 -7.67 -25.69
CA GLU A 376 -22.36 -8.61 -25.69
C GLU A 376 -23.65 -7.99 -25.17
N HIS A 377 -23.53 -6.98 -24.30
CA HIS A 377 -24.66 -6.30 -23.68
C HIS A 377 -24.98 -4.97 -24.38
N GLU A 378 -26.23 -4.51 -24.28
CA GLU A 378 -26.76 -3.28 -24.88
C GLU A 378 -26.29 -2.02 -24.12
N VAL A 379 -24.97 -1.83 -24.02
CA VAL A 379 -24.34 -0.67 -23.39
C VAL A 379 -23.41 0.03 -24.36
N VAL A 380 -23.49 1.35 -24.41
CA VAL A 380 -22.55 2.19 -25.15
C VAL A 380 -21.61 2.85 -24.15
N ARG A 381 -20.30 2.65 -24.30
CA ARG A 381 -19.29 3.13 -23.35
C ARG A 381 -18.22 3.96 -24.04
N PHE A 382 -18.21 5.25 -23.75
CA PHE A 382 -17.22 6.22 -24.20
C PHE A 382 -16.31 6.64 -23.04
N GLU A 383 -14.98 6.42 -23.14
CA GLU A 383 -14.04 6.89 -22.11
C GLU A 383 -13.85 8.42 -22.15
N GLU A 384 -14.11 9.06 -23.29
CA GLU A 384 -14.04 10.51 -23.48
C GLU A 384 -15.38 11.10 -23.92
N SER A 385 -15.62 12.38 -23.59
CA SER A 385 -16.85 13.11 -23.93
C SER A 385 -16.74 13.97 -25.20
N SER A 386 -15.60 13.95 -25.90
CA SER A 386 -15.40 14.76 -27.10
C SER A 386 -15.90 14.02 -28.34
N CYS A 387 -16.80 14.64 -29.11
CA CYS A 387 -17.39 14.02 -30.30
C CYS A 387 -16.33 13.73 -31.36
N HIS A 388 -15.34 14.61 -31.55
CA HIS A 388 -14.37 14.46 -32.64
C HIS A 388 -13.53 13.17 -32.52
N PRO A 389 -12.88 12.87 -31.37
CA PRO A 389 -12.21 11.58 -31.15
C PRO A 389 -13.14 10.38 -31.34
N LEU A 390 -14.37 10.43 -30.81
CA LEU A 390 -15.35 9.35 -30.95
C LEU A 390 -15.66 9.08 -32.43
N LEU A 391 -15.94 10.14 -33.19
CA LEU A 391 -16.20 10.04 -34.63
C LEU A 391 -15.00 9.51 -35.39
N VAL A 392 -13.78 9.93 -35.05
CA VAL A 392 -12.55 9.41 -35.68
C VAL A 392 -12.39 7.91 -35.42
N SER A 393 -12.70 7.44 -34.21
CA SER A 393 -12.64 6.02 -33.85
C SER A 393 -13.70 5.18 -34.55
N LEU A 394 -14.90 5.72 -34.69
CA LEU A 394 -16.05 5.02 -35.29
C LEU A 394 -16.13 5.20 -36.81
N TRP A 395 -15.29 6.05 -37.40
CA TRP A 395 -15.39 6.43 -38.80
C TRP A 395 -15.24 5.25 -39.75
N GLU A 396 -14.33 4.32 -39.45
CA GLU A 396 -14.05 3.17 -40.32
C GLU A 396 -15.29 2.29 -40.54
N GLU A 397 -16.13 2.17 -39.53
CA GLU A 397 -17.32 1.32 -39.59
C GLU A 397 -18.56 2.10 -40.00
N TYR A 398 -18.77 3.30 -39.43
CA TYR A 398 -20.02 4.04 -39.58
C TYR A 398 -19.93 5.27 -40.47
N GLY A 399 -18.73 5.63 -40.97
CA GLY A 399 -18.53 6.85 -41.74
C GLY A 399 -19.38 6.93 -43.02
N MET A 400 -19.62 5.80 -43.69
CA MET A 400 -20.51 5.75 -44.86
C MET A 400 -21.98 5.97 -44.48
N VAL A 401 -22.44 5.37 -43.37
CA VAL A 401 -23.79 5.56 -42.84
C VAL A 401 -24.06 7.02 -42.51
N VAL A 402 -23.08 7.68 -41.88
CA VAL A 402 -23.13 9.12 -41.57
C VAL A 402 -23.23 9.96 -42.86
N LEU A 403 -22.42 9.67 -43.88
CA LEU A 403 -22.46 10.40 -45.16
C LEU A 403 -23.81 10.25 -45.88
N GLU A 404 -24.38 9.06 -45.86
CA GLU A 404 -25.67 8.76 -46.47
C GLU A 404 -26.82 9.43 -45.73
N GLN A 405 -26.96 9.20 -44.42
CA GLN A 405 -28.13 9.65 -43.66
C GLN A 405 -28.14 11.16 -43.38
N MET A 406 -26.98 11.78 -43.13
CA MET A 406 -26.92 13.22 -42.83
C MET A 406 -26.84 14.09 -44.07
N PHE A 407 -26.07 13.66 -45.08
CA PHE A 407 -25.72 14.52 -46.22
C PHE A 407 -26.31 14.04 -47.54
N ASN A 408 -27.01 12.89 -47.55
CA ASN A 408 -27.53 12.28 -48.76
C ASN A 408 -26.43 12.09 -49.83
N LEU A 409 -25.24 11.72 -49.37
CA LEU A 409 -24.07 11.46 -50.21
C LEU A 409 -23.91 9.95 -50.39
N ASP A 410 -23.96 9.51 -51.65
CA ASP A 410 -23.78 8.12 -52.05
C ASP A 410 -22.74 7.97 -53.18
N GLY A 411 -22.43 6.71 -53.52
CA GLY A 411 -21.57 6.36 -54.65
C GLY A 411 -20.14 6.88 -54.55
N GLU A 412 -19.53 7.19 -55.71
CA GLU A 412 -18.11 7.54 -55.81
C GLU A 412 -17.72 8.79 -55.00
N LYS A 413 -18.66 9.73 -54.81
CA LYS A 413 -18.40 10.97 -54.05
C LYS A 413 -18.27 10.68 -52.56
N ALA A 414 -19.17 9.87 -52.01
CA ALA A 414 -19.10 9.44 -50.61
C ALA A 414 -17.81 8.65 -50.36
N ASP A 415 -17.47 7.71 -51.25
CA ASP A 415 -16.24 6.91 -51.19
C ASP A 415 -14.95 7.75 -51.11
N LEU A 416 -14.88 8.83 -51.91
CA LEU A 416 -13.74 9.74 -51.92
C LEU A 416 -13.59 10.49 -50.59
N ILE A 417 -14.72 10.99 -50.05
CA ILE A 417 -14.74 11.71 -48.77
C ILE A 417 -14.39 10.75 -47.62
N TYR A 418 -15.01 9.58 -47.59
CA TYR A 418 -14.78 8.53 -46.61
C TYR A 418 -13.29 8.14 -46.54
N LYS A 419 -12.67 7.78 -47.67
CA LYS A 419 -11.24 7.39 -47.73
C LYS A 419 -10.31 8.52 -47.34
N LYS A 420 -10.61 9.75 -47.77
CA LYS A 420 -9.81 10.93 -47.42
C LYS A 420 -9.84 11.18 -45.92
N GLN A 421 -11.01 11.05 -45.30
CA GLN A 421 -11.17 11.27 -43.87
C GLN A 421 -10.52 10.15 -43.04
N LEU A 422 -10.61 8.90 -43.47
CA LEU A 422 -9.90 7.77 -42.84
C LEU A 422 -8.38 8.00 -42.76
N GLN A 423 -7.79 8.62 -43.79
CA GLN A 423 -6.36 8.92 -43.84
C GLN A 423 -5.98 10.18 -43.07
N ARG A 424 -6.74 11.26 -43.23
CA ARG A 424 -6.35 12.59 -42.73
C ARG A 424 -6.86 12.90 -41.33
N LYS A 425 -7.93 12.23 -40.89
CA LYS A 425 -8.57 12.42 -39.58
C LYS A 425 -8.82 13.90 -39.28
N GLN A 426 -9.37 14.64 -40.25
CA GLN A 426 -9.60 16.08 -40.13
C GLN A 426 -10.78 16.35 -39.20
N GLY A 427 -10.87 17.56 -38.63
CA GLY A 427 -12.07 17.99 -37.89
C GLY A 427 -13.33 17.82 -38.73
N PHE A 428 -14.46 17.47 -38.10
CA PHE A 428 -15.66 17.01 -38.81
C PHE A 428 -16.18 17.99 -39.86
N GLY A 429 -16.19 19.30 -39.54
CA GLY A 429 -16.60 20.35 -40.47
C GLY A 429 -15.60 20.68 -41.59
N ALA A 430 -14.43 20.04 -41.66
CA ALA A 430 -13.37 20.38 -42.62
C ALA A 430 -13.26 19.44 -43.82
N PHE A 431 -13.94 18.29 -43.80
CA PHE A 431 -13.86 17.29 -44.87
C PHE A 431 -15.14 17.12 -45.70
N LEU A 432 -16.26 17.69 -45.23
CA LEU A 432 -17.44 18.00 -46.03
C LEU A 432 -17.10 19.14 -47.01
#